data_AF-A0A2H1H5L1-F1
#
_entry.id   AF-A0A2H1H5L1-F1
#
_cell.length_a   1.000
_cell.length_b   1.000
_cell.length_c   1.000
_cell.angle_alpha   90.00
_cell.angle_beta   90.00
_cell.angle_gamma   90.00
#
_symmetry.space_group_name_H-M   'P 1'
#
loop_
_entity.id
_entity.type
_entity.pdbx_description
1 polymer ?
#
loop_
_entity_poly.entity_id
_entity_poly.type
_entity_poly.pdbx_seq_one_letter_code
_entity_poly.pdbx_strand_id
1 'polypeptide(L)'
;MPPHLPNEIWLHILSHIPQSYTSSRDLWISLRLVSSQLHACVDQHFATRLLPLFVLELEVTIPSYDQRNPLRGRAVFHFLHLESKTTSDGGGEGGGGGGNDRAVFELLRTKPDFYRTQFLSRWQGLRKRGGQLGELKDVVRWEIEFGEHRTGRVKLWEGRVDSVVQGKEGDGEERVGLRVGCGWREIVGSFFRE
;
A
#
# COMPACT_ATOMS: atom_id res chain seq x y z
N MET A 1 -6.92 17.36 -35.19
CA MET A 1 -6.72 16.71 -33.87
C MET A 1 -8.05 16.76 -33.15
N PRO A 2 -8.59 15.61 -32.68
CA PRO A 2 -9.77 15.66 -31.83
C PRO A 2 -9.44 16.47 -30.57
N PRO A 3 -10.39 17.24 -30.02
CA PRO A 3 -10.15 18.03 -28.82
C PRO A 3 -9.88 17.09 -27.65
N HIS A 4 -8.63 17.02 -27.20
CA HIS A 4 -8.27 16.32 -25.98
C HIS A 4 -8.56 17.25 -24.81
N LEU A 5 -9.45 16.82 -23.91
CA LEU A 5 -9.62 17.48 -22.62
C LEU A 5 -8.31 17.45 -21.84
N PRO A 6 -7.92 18.53 -21.14
CA PRO A 6 -6.77 18.52 -20.24
C PRO A 6 -6.91 17.48 -19.13
N ASN A 7 -5.78 17.01 -18.59
CA ASN A 7 -5.75 16.00 -17.53
C ASN A 7 -6.46 16.48 -16.26
N GLU A 8 -6.40 17.77 -15.97
CA GLU A 8 -7.06 18.41 -14.82
C GLU A 8 -8.57 18.22 -14.90
N ILE A 9 -9.14 18.35 -16.10
CA ILE A 9 -10.58 18.17 -16.32
C ILE A 9 -10.95 16.70 -16.16
N TRP A 10 -10.14 15.78 -16.68
CA TRP A 10 -10.35 14.34 -16.47
C TRP A 10 -10.30 13.94 -15.00
N LEU A 11 -9.32 14.41 -14.26
CA LEU A 11 -9.21 14.17 -12.81
C LEU A 11 -10.42 14.75 -12.06
N HIS A 12 -10.89 15.93 -12.47
CA HIS A 12 -12.09 16.54 -11.92
C HIS A 12 -13.33 15.69 -12.20
N ILE A 13 -13.51 15.20 -13.44
CA ILE A 13 -14.60 14.29 -13.79
C ILE A 13 -14.54 13.03 -12.92
N LEU A 14 -13.39 12.36 -12.88
CA LEU A 14 -13.19 11.14 -12.09
C LEU A 14 -13.51 11.33 -10.60
N SER A 15 -13.21 12.51 -10.06
CA SER A 15 -13.52 12.84 -8.67
C SER A 15 -15.00 13.05 -8.35
N HIS A 16 -15.83 13.35 -9.34
CA HIS A 16 -17.25 13.66 -9.17
C HIS A 16 -18.17 12.53 -9.63
N ILE A 17 -17.62 11.42 -10.14
CA ILE A 17 -18.43 10.25 -10.48
C ILE A 17 -19.00 9.69 -9.17
N PRO A 18 -20.32 9.72 -8.97
CA PRO A 18 -20.91 9.26 -7.73
C PRO A 18 -20.70 7.75 -7.61
N GLN A 19 -20.34 7.30 -6.41
CA GLN A 19 -20.10 5.87 -6.12
C GLN A 19 -21.34 4.99 -6.40
N SER A 20 -22.53 5.59 -6.50
CA SER A 20 -23.78 4.92 -6.88
C SER A 20 -23.85 4.52 -8.36
N TYR A 21 -23.08 5.17 -9.26
CA TYR A 21 -23.15 4.93 -10.70
C TYR A 21 -21.96 4.17 -11.26
N THR A 22 -20.80 4.19 -10.59
CA THR A 22 -19.59 3.52 -11.06
C THR A 22 -18.76 3.08 -9.87
N SER A 23 -18.47 1.78 -9.79
CA SER A 23 -17.59 1.26 -8.73
C SER A 23 -16.17 1.73 -9.00
N SER A 24 -15.35 1.96 -7.96
CA SER A 24 -13.90 2.18 -8.14
C SER A 24 -13.27 1.05 -8.97
N ARG A 25 -13.82 -0.17 -8.89
CA ARG A 25 -13.48 -1.30 -9.76
C ARG A 25 -13.63 -0.97 -11.25
N ASP A 26 -14.72 -0.34 -11.65
CA ASP A 26 -15.02 -0.05 -13.05
C ASP A 26 -14.11 1.07 -13.60
N LEU A 27 -13.78 2.06 -12.76
CA LEU A 27 -12.78 3.08 -13.11
C LEU A 27 -11.42 2.43 -13.36
N TRP A 28 -11.04 1.47 -12.51
CA TRP A 28 -9.77 0.77 -12.63
C TRP A 28 -9.72 -0.19 -13.82
N ILE A 29 -10.78 -0.96 -14.07
CA ILE A 29 -10.76 -2.00 -15.11
C ILE A 29 -11.11 -1.43 -16.49
N SER A 30 -12.12 -0.57 -16.59
CA SER A 30 -12.70 -0.18 -17.87
C SER A 30 -12.06 1.08 -18.43
N LEU A 31 -11.93 2.14 -17.62
CA LEU A 31 -11.50 3.45 -18.10
C LEU A 31 -10.01 3.48 -18.51
N ARG A 32 -9.19 2.67 -17.83
CA ARG A 32 -7.76 2.48 -18.12
C ARG A 32 -7.48 1.91 -19.51
N LEU A 33 -8.43 1.20 -20.11
CA LEU A 33 -8.25 0.56 -21.42
C LEU A 33 -8.60 1.47 -22.60
N VAL A 34 -9.23 2.62 -22.34
CA VAL A 34 -9.78 3.50 -23.38
C VAL A 34 -8.69 4.34 -24.05
N SER A 35 -7.76 4.90 -23.27
CA SER A 35 -6.64 5.67 -23.80
C SER A 35 -5.48 5.74 -22.81
N SER A 36 -4.27 5.99 -23.29
CA SER A 36 -3.09 6.22 -22.43
C SER A 36 -3.25 7.45 -21.53
N GLN A 37 -3.95 8.49 -22.00
CA GLN A 37 -4.25 9.67 -21.19
C GLN A 37 -5.15 9.31 -20.01
N LEU A 38 -6.25 8.58 -20.26
CA LEU A 38 -7.17 8.14 -19.22
C LEU A 38 -6.51 7.12 -18.28
N HIS A 39 -5.64 6.26 -18.79
CA HIS A 39 -4.84 5.36 -17.99
C HIS A 39 -4.01 6.13 -16.95
N ALA A 40 -3.28 7.16 -17.37
CA ALA A 40 -2.51 8.01 -16.46
C ALA A 40 -3.39 8.79 -15.48
N CYS A 41 -4.52 9.34 -15.94
CA CYS A 41 -5.45 10.06 -15.07
C CYS A 41 -6.08 9.14 -14.00
N VAL A 42 -6.43 7.90 -14.34
CA VAL A 42 -6.94 6.93 -13.37
C VAL A 42 -5.86 6.55 -12.37
N ASP A 43 -4.65 6.26 -12.83
CA ASP A 43 -3.54 5.94 -11.94
C ASP A 43 -3.30 7.09 -10.94
N GLN A 44 -3.27 8.34 -11.40
CA GLN A 44 -3.13 9.51 -10.55
C GLN A 44 -4.33 9.68 -9.58
N HIS A 45 -5.55 9.45 -10.05
CA HIS A 45 -6.74 9.51 -9.20
C HIS A 45 -6.67 8.45 -8.07
N PHE A 46 -6.26 7.23 -8.39
CA PHE A 46 -6.10 6.16 -7.41
C PHE A 46 -4.99 6.47 -6.41
N ALA A 47 -3.83 6.88 -6.89
CA ALA A 47 -2.68 7.28 -6.08
C ALA A 47 -3.04 8.39 -5.07
N THR A 48 -3.80 9.40 -5.50
CA THR A 48 -4.08 10.60 -4.70
C THR A 48 -5.28 10.45 -3.78
N ARG A 49 -6.32 9.71 -4.19
CA ARG A 49 -7.59 9.66 -3.45
C ARG A 49 -7.94 8.32 -2.85
N LEU A 50 -7.60 7.22 -3.52
CA LEU A 50 -8.08 5.90 -3.11
C LEU A 50 -7.03 5.13 -2.31
N LEU A 51 -5.76 5.22 -2.70
CA LEU A 51 -4.66 4.57 -2.01
C LEU A 51 -4.52 5.01 -0.53
N PRO A 52 -4.75 6.29 -0.16
CA PRO A 52 -4.79 6.69 1.26
C PRO A 52 -5.89 6.03 2.08
N LEU A 53 -6.92 5.49 1.44
CA LEU A 53 -8.02 4.79 2.09
C LEU A 53 -7.73 3.30 2.32
N PHE A 54 -6.61 2.79 1.82
CA PHE A 54 -6.25 1.38 1.94
C PHE A 54 -5.66 1.11 3.32
N VAL A 55 -6.22 0.14 4.01
CA VAL A 55 -5.65 -0.41 5.24
C VAL A 55 -5.13 -1.81 4.94
N LEU A 56 -3.85 -2.02 5.20
CA LEU A 56 -3.20 -3.32 5.05
C LEU A 56 -3.18 -4.05 6.38
N GLU A 57 -3.76 -5.24 6.44
CA GLU A 57 -3.69 -6.12 7.60
C GLU A 57 -2.84 -7.36 7.30
N LEU A 58 -1.95 -7.69 8.23
CA LEU A 58 -1.17 -8.92 8.22
C LEU A 58 -1.60 -9.80 9.39
N GLU A 59 -2.09 -11.01 9.09
CA GLU A 59 -2.34 -12.01 10.12
C GLU A 59 -1.02 -12.52 10.70
N VAL A 60 -0.94 -12.59 12.04
CA VAL A 60 0.25 -13.02 12.76
C VAL A 60 -0.11 -14.07 13.81
N THR A 61 0.74 -15.08 13.96
CA THR A 61 0.63 -16.04 15.06
C THR A 61 1.40 -15.52 16.26
N ILE A 62 0.68 -15.30 17.36
CA ILE A 62 1.22 -14.87 18.65
C ILE A 62 1.80 -16.12 19.32
N PRO A 63 3.02 -16.08 19.89
CA PRO A 63 3.54 -17.20 20.64
C PRO A 63 2.65 -17.47 21.85
N SER A 64 2.06 -18.66 21.90
CA SER A 64 1.29 -19.17 23.04
C SER A 64 2.01 -20.38 23.66
N TYR A 65 1.84 -20.56 24.97
CA TYR A 65 2.30 -21.77 25.66
C TYR A 65 1.56 -23.03 25.18
N ASP A 66 0.33 -22.87 24.70
CA ASP A 66 -0.46 -23.95 24.12
C ASP A 66 -0.29 -23.98 22.60
N GLN A 67 0.43 -24.99 22.10
CA GLN A 67 0.61 -25.22 20.66
C GLN A 67 -0.64 -25.75 19.97
N ARG A 68 -1.62 -26.27 20.73
CA ARG A 68 -2.88 -26.80 20.18
C ARG A 68 -3.88 -25.70 19.87
N ASN A 69 -3.73 -24.53 20.48
CA ASN A 69 -4.58 -23.37 20.25
C ASN A 69 -3.73 -22.10 20.03
N PRO A 70 -3.16 -21.93 18.82
CA PRO A 70 -2.33 -20.78 18.52
C PRO A 70 -3.15 -19.50 18.54
N LEU A 71 -2.75 -18.55 19.38
CA LEU A 71 -3.37 -17.23 19.42
C LEU A 71 -3.08 -16.48 18.12
N ARG A 72 -4.13 -15.96 17.49
CA ARG A 72 -4.03 -15.15 16.28
C ARG A 72 -4.07 -13.67 16.65
N GLY A 73 -3.24 -12.90 15.99
CA GLY A 73 -3.27 -11.45 16.02
C GLY A 73 -3.23 -10.87 14.62
N ARG A 74 -3.26 -9.54 14.54
CA ARG A 74 -3.12 -8.78 13.30
C ARG A 74 -2.16 -7.63 13.47
N ALA A 75 -1.38 -7.32 12.45
CA ALA A 75 -0.63 -6.08 12.34
C ALA A 75 -1.32 -5.20 11.29
N VAL A 76 -1.72 -4.00 11.70
CA VAL A 76 -2.51 -3.07 10.87
C VAL A 76 -1.60 -1.94 10.41
N PHE A 77 -1.57 -1.72 9.10
CA PHE A 77 -0.72 -0.74 8.44
C PHE A 77 -1.59 0.26 7.68
N HIS A 78 -1.25 1.54 7.80
CA HIS A 78 -1.90 2.63 7.07
C HIS A 78 -1.01 3.14 5.94
N PHE A 79 -1.61 3.70 4.90
CA PHE A 79 -0.86 4.35 3.85
C PHE A 79 -0.13 5.58 4.40
N LEU A 80 1.16 5.73 4.08
CA LEU A 80 1.97 6.87 4.48
C LEU A 80 2.22 7.82 3.30
N HIS A 81 2.85 7.33 2.23
CA HIS A 81 3.11 8.11 1.01
C HIS A 81 3.51 7.19 -0.16
N LEU A 82 3.61 7.80 -1.35
CA LEU A 82 4.24 7.18 -2.51
C LEU A 82 5.71 7.58 -2.58
N GLU A 83 6.58 6.59 -2.72
CA GLU A 83 8.00 6.77 -2.99
C GLU A 83 8.24 6.57 -4.48
N SER A 84 8.70 7.61 -5.18
CA SER A 84 9.07 7.47 -6.58
C SER A 84 10.47 6.87 -6.68
N LYS A 85 10.63 5.79 -7.45
CA LYS A 85 11.95 5.32 -7.88
C LYS A 85 12.51 6.35 -8.85
N THR A 86 13.18 7.39 -8.34
CA THR A 86 14.10 8.16 -9.16
C THR A 86 15.25 7.24 -9.51
N THR A 87 15.25 6.70 -10.72
CA THR A 87 16.45 6.12 -11.31
C THR A 87 17.48 7.24 -11.32
N SER A 88 18.45 7.13 -10.42
CA SER A 88 19.63 7.98 -10.38
C SER A 88 20.49 7.66 -11.62
N ASP A 89 20.07 8.16 -12.78
CA ASP A 89 20.92 8.35 -13.95
C ASP A 89 20.27 9.38 -14.87
N GLY A 90 20.84 10.59 -14.82
CA GLY A 90 20.90 11.60 -15.87
C GLY A 90 19.67 11.91 -16.74
N GLY A 91 19.07 13.08 -16.46
CA GLY A 91 18.63 14.02 -17.50
C GLY A 91 17.31 13.74 -18.21
N GLY A 92 16.31 14.59 -17.95
CA GLY A 92 15.12 14.68 -18.80
C GLY A 92 13.97 15.42 -18.13
N GLU A 93 13.83 16.70 -18.45
CA GLU A 93 12.57 17.42 -18.32
C GLU A 93 11.49 16.72 -19.16
N GLY A 94 10.31 16.47 -18.58
CA GLY A 94 9.11 16.14 -19.34
C GLY A 94 8.31 14.93 -18.84
N GLY A 95 7.27 15.23 -18.06
CA GLY A 95 5.93 14.68 -18.24
C GLY A 95 5.70 13.16 -18.17
N GLY A 96 4.94 12.74 -17.15
CA GLY A 96 4.16 11.50 -17.19
C GLY A 96 4.82 10.35 -16.43
N GLY A 97 4.72 10.40 -15.09
CA GLY A 97 5.16 9.36 -14.17
C GLY A 97 4.44 8.03 -14.39
N GLY A 98 4.90 7.28 -15.40
CA GLY A 98 4.80 5.83 -15.47
C GLY A 98 5.91 5.13 -14.68
N GLY A 99 6.46 5.82 -13.66
CA GLY A 99 7.49 5.29 -12.78
C GLY A 99 6.93 4.18 -11.90
N ASN A 100 7.81 3.26 -11.53
CA ASN A 100 7.57 2.20 -10.55
C ASN A 100 7.46 2.81 -9.14
N ASP A 101 6.46 3.68 -8.94
CA ASP A 101 6.14 4.31 -7.67
C ASP A 101 5.72 3.21 -6.69
N ARG A 102 6.29 3.26 -5.49
CA ARG A 102 6.01 2.31 -4.42
C ARG A 102 5.12 2.97 -3.39
N ALA A 103 4.10 2.24 -2.94
CA ALA A 103 3.33 2.66 -1.79
C ALA A 103 4.03 2.21 -0.52
N VAL A 104 4.28 3.18 0.36
CA VAL A 104 4.84 2.95 1.69
C VAL A 104 3.71 2.96 2.69
N PHE A 105 3.62 1.91 3.48
CA PHE A 105 2.67 1.75 4.57
C PHE A 105 3.41 1.68 5.91
N GLU A 106 2.80 2.23 6.95
CA GLU A 106 3.38 2.26 8.29
C GLU A 106 2.50 1.52 9.30
N LEU A 107 3.13 0.79 10.21
CA LEU A 107 2.46 0.04 11.26
C LEU A 107 1.75 1.00 12.22
N LEU A 108 0.44 1.04 12.10
CA LEU A 108 -0.44 1.79 12.97
C LEU A 108 -0.54 1.11 14.34
N ARG A 109 -0.95 -0.16 14.37
CA ARG A 109 -1.16 -0.93 15.61
C ARG A 109 -1.07 -2.44 15.39
N THR A 110 -1.02 -3.18 16.49
CA THR A 110 -1.24 -4.63 16.48
C THR A 110 -2.51 -4.97 17.24
N LYS A 111 -3.24 -6.01 16.84
CA LYS A 111 -4.37 -6.53 17.59
C LYS A 111 -3.98 -7.93 18.07
N PRO A 112 -3.83 -8.18 19.38
CA PRO A 112 -3.95 -7.22 20.48
C PRO A 112 -2.74 -6.26 20.58
N ASP A 113 -2.93 -5.10 21.20
CA ASP A 113 -1.91 -4.02 21.23
C ASP A 113 -0.65 -4.41 22.02
N PHE A 114 -0.78 -5.23 23.07
CA PHE A 114 0.36 -5.69 23.88
C PHE A 114 1.38 -6.51 23.07
N TYR A 115 0.99 -7.04 21.90
CA TYR A 115 1.89 -7.81 21.05
C TYR A 115 2.85 -6.93 20.22
N ARG A 116 2.65 -5.60 20.19
CA ARG A 116 3.40 -4.67 19.33
C ARG A 116 4.92 -4.81 19.47
N THR A 117 5.43 -4.82 20.70
CA THR A 117 6.88 -4.87 20.96
C THR A 117 7.50 -6.19 20.47
N GLN A 118 6.81 -7.31 20.70
CA GLN A 118 7.25 -8.62 20.24
C GLN A 118 7.20 -8.73 18.71
N PHE A 119 6.15 -8.18 18.10
CA PHE A 119 6.00 -8.10 16.65
C PHE A 119 7.17 -7.32 16.03
N LEU A 120 7.45 -6.11 16.53
CA LEU A 120 8.56 -5.28 16.05
C LEU A 120 9.92 -5.97 16.20
N SER A 121 10.18 -6.62 17.34
CA SER A 121 11.43 -7.35 17.58
C SER A 121 11.62 -8.51 16.58
N ARG A 122 10.57 -9.31 16.36
CA ARG A 122 10.58 -10.38 15.34
C ARG A 122 10.83 -9.83 13.94
N TRP A 123 10.16 -8.73 13.60
CA TRP A 123 10.28 -8.11 12.30
C TRP A 123 11.66 -7.50 12.04
N GLN A 124 12.28 -6.90 13.06
CA GLN A 124 13.68 -6.47 13.01
C GLN A 124 14.64 -7.65 12.78
N GLY A 125 14.36 -8.81 13.37
CA GLY A 125 15.13 -10.03 13.15
C GLY A 125 15.10 -10.52 11.69
N LEU A 126 13.95 -10.39 11.01
CA LEU A 126 13.81 -10.75 9.59
C LEU A 126 14.73 -9.92 8.68
N ARG A 127 14.93 -8.64 8.99
CA ARG A 127 15.86 -7.76 8.25
C ARG A 127 17.32 -8.20 8.40
N LYS A 128 17.74 -8.59 9.61
CA LYS A 128 19.15 -8.89 9.92
C LYS A 128 19.63 -10.22 9.33
N ARG A 129 18.73 -11.16 9.04
CA ARG A 129 19.09 -12.51 8.56
C ARG A 129 19.34 -12.58 7.04
N GLY A 130 19.04 -11.50 6.29
CA GLY A 130 18.90 -11.53 4.85
C GLY A 130 19.98 -10.87 4.00
N GLY A 131 20.84 -10.00 4.54
CA GLY A 131 21.90 -9.29 3.77
C GLY A 131 21.41 -8.31 2.68
N GLN A 132 20.36 -8.67 1.94
CA GLN A 132 19.50 -7.82 1.11
C GLN A 132 18.35 -7.28 1.97
N LEU A 133 17.92 -6.03 1.73
CA LEU A 133 16.73 -5.44 2.35
C LEU A 133 15.58 -6.47 2.31
N GLY A 134 15.02 -6.79 3.48
CA GLY A 134 14.13 -7.94 3.69
C GLY A 134 12.93 -7.97 2.75
N GLU A 135 13.09 -8.64 1.62
CA GLU A 135 12.01 -8.91 0.68
C GLU A 135 10.98 -9.80 1.36
N LEU A 136 9.73 -9.34 1.33
CA LEU A 136 8.59 -10.09 1.82
C LEU A 136 8.29 -11.15 0.77
N LYS A 137 8.51 -12.42 1.12
CA LYS A 137 8.19 -13.54 0.23
C LYS A 137 6.70 -13.52 -0.13
N ASP A 138 6.38 -13.89 -1.37
CA ASP A 138 5.02 -14.05 -1.93
C ASP A 138 4.08 -15.00 -1.15
N VAL A 139 4.62 -15.67 -0.12
CA VAL A 139 3.91 -16.58 0.77
C VAL A 139 3.09 -15.79 1.81
N VAL A 140 3.47 -14.55 2.12
CA VAL A 140 2.76 -13.72 3.10
C VAL A 140 1.48 -13.19 2.46
N ARG A 141 0.34 -13.60 2.99
CA ARG A 141 -0.97 -13.10 2.58
C ARG A 141 -1.36 -11.90 3.41
N TRP A 142 -1.78 -10.85 2.71
CA TRP A 142 -2.25 -9.61 3.29
C TRP A 142 -3.73 -9.48 3.04
N GLU A 143 -4.44 -8.86 3.97
CA GLU A 143 -5.81 -8.43 3.76
C GLU A 143 -5.80 -6.93 3.52
N ILE A 144 -6.48 -6.49 2.46
CA ILE A 144 -6.76 -5.07 2.22
C ILE A 144 -8.19 -4.81 2.60
N GLU A 145 -8.37 -3.80 3.45
CA GLU A 145 -9.66 -3.18 3.67
C GLU A 145 -9.73 -1.88 2.86
N PHE A 146 -10.83 -1.74 2.09
CA PHE A 146 -11.12 -0.55 1.30
C PHE A 146 -12.60 -0.17 1.43
N GLY A 147 -12.86 1.03 1.95
CA GLY A 147 -14.21 1.49 2.27
C GLY A 147 -14.82 0.70 3.43
N GLU A 148 -16.14 0.85 3.65
CA GLU A 148 -16.76 0.35 4.89
C GLU A 148 -16.85 -1.19 4.99
N HIS A 149 -16.82 -1.92 3.86
CA HIS A 149 -17.14 -3.37 3.88
C HIS A 149 -16.38 -4.26 2.89
N ARG A 150 -15.38 -3.77 2.15
CA ARG A 150 -14.64 -4.63 1.22
C ARG A 150 -13.29 -5.02 1.79
N THR A 151 -13.18 -6.29 2.16
CA THR A 151 -11.93 -6.95 2.47
C THR A 151 -11.55 -7.91 1.33
N GLY A 152 -10.30 -7.86 0.89
CA GLY A 152 -9.77 -8.71 -0.18
C GLY A 152 -8.40 -9.23 0.18
N ARG A 153 -8.05 -10.43 -0.27
CA ARG A 153 -6.73 -11.01 0.00
C ARG A 153 -5.79 -10.63 -1.12
N VAL A 154 -4.64 -10.08 -0.77
CA VAL A 154 -3.65 -9.65 -1.75
C VAL A 154 -2.26 -10.18 -1.42
N LYS A 155 -1.44 -10.20 -2.46
CA LYS A 155 0.01 -10.36 -2.35
C LYS A 155 0.65 -8.98 -2.55
N LEU A 156 1.62 -8.64 -1.71
CA LEU A 156 2.39 -7.41 -1.90
C LEU A 156 3.45 -7.65 -2.97
N TRP A 157 3.23 -7.11 -4.16
CA TRP A 157 4.20 -7.18 -5.23
C TRP A 157 5.43 -6.32 -4.90
N GLU A 158 6.63 -6.86 -5.09
CA GLU A 158 7.89 -6.23 -4.66
C GLU A 158 7.87 -5.77 -3.18
N GLY A 159 7.16 -6.50 -2.30
CA GLY A 159 7.03 -6.16 -0.89
C GLY A 159 8.38 -6.08 -0.19
N ARG A 160 8.67 -4.96 0.48
CA ARG A 160 9.94 -4.71 1.16
C ARG A 160 9.74 -4.08 2.52
N VAL A 161 10.65 -4.37 3.43
CA VAL A 161 10.73 -3.69 4.73
C VAL A 161 11.71 -2.53 4.61
N ASP A 162 11.20 -1.30 4.58
CA ASP A 162 12.01 -0.13 4.28
C ASP A 162 12.76 0.39 5.50
N SER A 163 12.11 0.45 6.67
CA SER A 163 12.78 0.87 7.91
C SER A 163 11.96 0.58 9.16
N VAL A 164 12.69 0.55 10.28
CA VAL A 164 12.11 0.81 11.59
C VAL A 164 12.53 2.22 11.96
N VAL A 165 11.59 3.16 11.94
CA VAL A 165 11.85 4.55 12.28
C VAL A 165 11.70 4.69 13.79
N GLN A 166 12.78 5.06 14.47
CA GLN A 166 12.73 5.56 15.84
C GLN A 166 12.44 7.05 15.76
N GLY A 167 11.16 7.42 15.93
CA GLY A 167 10.75 8.81 16.04
C GLY A 167 10.55 9.19 17.50
N LYS A 168 11.00 10.39 17.89
CA LYS A 168 10.54 11.04 19.13
C LYS A 168 9.27 11.81 18.80
N GLU A 169 8.12 11.36 19.28
CA GLU A 169 6.90 12.17 19.28
C GLU A 169 6.89 13.04 20.56
N GLY A 170 6.15 14.15 20.54
CA GLY A 170 6.28 15.35 21.38
C GLY A 170 6.29 15.24 22.92
N ASP A 171 6.31 14.03 23.49
CA ASP A 171 6.46 13.78 24.94
C ASP A 171 7.67 12.89 25.29
N GLY A 172 8.60 12.67 24.35
CA GLY A 172 9.79 11.86 24.58
C GLY A 172 9.55 10.35 24.53
N GLU A 173 8.35 9.92 24.15
CA GLU A 173 8.05 8.52 23.87
C GLU A 173 8.69 8.13 22.53
N GLU A 174 9.62 7.17 22.59
CA GLU A 174 10.30 6.64 21.42
C GLU A 174 9.36 5.69 20.68
N ARG A 175 8.69 6.20 19.64
CA ARG A 175 7.85 5.38 18.78
C ARG A 175 8.72 4.69 17.74
N VAL A 176 8.83 3.38 17.90
CA VAL A 176 9.38 2.45 16.92
C VAL A 176 8.27 2.15 15.89
N GLY A 177 8.32 2.81 14.74
CA GLY A 177 7.42 2.62 13.61
C GLY A 177 8.00 1.63 12.60
N LEU A 178 7.21 0.68 12.09
CA LEU A 178 7.63 -0.25 11.06
C LEU A 178 7.03 0.16 9.71
N ARG A 179 7.83 0.18 8.65
CA ARG A 179 7.39 0.52 7.29
C ARG A 179 7.53 -0.62 6.31
N VAL A 180 6.54 -0.75 5.42
CA VAL A 180 6.49 -1.73 4.33
C VAL A 180 6.20 -1.01 3.01
N GLY A 181 7.08 -1.18 2.04
CA GLY A 181 6.95 -0.67 0.68
C GLY A 181 6.49 -1.75 -0.30
N CYS A 182 5.68 -1.40 -1.30
CA CYS A 182 5.20 -2.35 -2.31
C CYS A 182 4.74 -1.67 -3.60
N GLY A 183 4.67 -2.44 -4.69
CA GLY A 183 4.06 -2.02 -5.96
C GLY A 183 2.54 -1.92 -5.83
N TRP A 184 2.01 -0.69 -5.87
CA TRP A 184 0.61 -0.44 -5.54
C TRP A 184 -0.35 -0.75 -6.70
N ARG A 185 0.10 -0.62 -7.95
CA ARG A 185 -0.73 -0.86 -9.14
C ARG A 185 -1.12 -2.34 -9.23
N GLU A 186 -0.19 -3.23 -8.91
CA GLU A 186 -0.42 -4.67 -8.89
C GLU A 186 -1.38 -5.07 -7.78
N ILE A 187 -1.23 -4.44 -6.61
CA ILE A 187 -2.12 -4.64 -5.46
C ILE A 187 -3.56 -4.23 -5.80
N VAL A 188 -3.74 -3.02 -6.31
CA VAL A 188 -5.07 -2.51 -6.72
C VAL A 188 -5.65 -3.38 -7.83
N GLY A 189 -4.82 -3.79 -8.79
CA GLY A 189 -5.20 -4.71 -9.85
C GLY A 189 -5.64 -6.09 -9.36
N SER A 190 -4.95 -6.65 -8.37
CA SER A 190 -5.34 -7.93 -7.75
C SER A 190 -6.63 -7.79 -6.98
N PHE A 191 -6.75 -6.74 -6.15
CA PHE A 191 -7.91 -6.49 -5.29
C PHE A 191 -9.22 -6.35 -6.08
N PHE A 192 -9.19 -5.68 -7.23
CA PHE A 192 -10.39 -5.51 -8.05
C PHE A 192 -10.68 -6.66 -9.03
N ARG A 193 -9.77 -7.63 -9.19
CA ARG A 193 -10.01 -8.81 -10.04
C ARG A 193 -10.69 -9.95 -9.28
N GLU A 194 -10.44 -10.07 -7.97
CA GLU A 194 -11.19 -10.96 -7.06
C GLU A 194 -12.66 -10.52 -6.93
#